data_AF-A0A523QFM0-F1
#
_entry.id   AF-A0A523QFM0-F1
#
_cell.length_a   1.000
_cell.length_b   1.000
_cell.length_c   1.000
_cell.angle_alpha   90.00
_cell.angle_beta   90.00
_cell.angle_gamma   90.00
#
_symmetry.space_group_name_H-M   'P 1'
#
loop_
_entity.id
_entity.type
_entity.pdbx_description
1 polymer ?
#
loop_
_entity_poly.entity_id
_entity_poly.type
_entity_poly.pdbx_seq_one_letter_code
_entity_poly.pdbx_strand_id
1 'polypeptide(L)'
;MPNIKSAQKRVRVTERKRLRNKPVRTTCKTNITKAERLIYMGDVNAAQEAVAVAITSLDKAAEKGIIHPNNAARRKSRLMKKFNQLQAQAPAPAPTKPKAAKAKAAKPKAKPKTKAAKAKAAKAKAKPKATKAKPKAAKPKVKATKSKTKKAEEKPPEKLDSEG
;
A
#
# COMPACT_ATOMS: atom_id res chain seq x y z
N MET A 1 28.46 11.54 -17.61
CA MET A 1 27.68 12.58 -18.31
C MET A 1 26.46 11.93 -18.99
N PRO A 2 25.29 12.58 -19.14
CA PRO A 2 24.23 12.09 -20.02
C PRO A 2 24.48 12.52 -21.47
N ASN A 3 24.95 11.60 -22.32
CA ASN A 3 25.44 11.91 -23.68
C ASN A 3 24.35 12.31 -24.69
N ILE A 4 23.07 12.10 -24.36
CA ILE A 4 21.93 12.40 -25.26
C ILE A 4 21.11 13.56 -24.68
N LYS A 5 20.75 14.54 -25.53
CA LYS A 5 19.96 15.74 -25.15
C LYS A 5 18.68 15.40 -24.35
N SER A 6 17.99 14.31 -24.71
CA SER A 6 16.81 13.80 -24.00
C SER A 6 17.13 13.29 -22.58
N ALA A 7 18.25 12.58 -22.39
CA ALA A 7 18.71 12.11 -21.09
C ALA A 7 19.10 13.29 -20.17
N GLN A 8 19.80 14.30 -20.69
CA GLN A 8 20.13 15.51 -19.93
C GLN A 8 18.87 16.30 -19.49
N LYS A 9 17.78 16.25 -20.27
CA LYS A 9 16.46 16.77 -19.84
C LYS A 9 15.81 15.89 -18.76
N ARG A 10 15.92 14.56 -18.85
CA ARG A 10 15.39 13.63 -17.83
C ARG A 10 16.10 13.77 -16.48
N VAL A 11 17.42 13.97 -16.46
CA VAL A 11 18.22 14.23 -15.24
C VAL A 11 17.68 15.46 -14.49
N ARG A 12 17.65 16.62 -15.17
CA ARG A 12 17.14 17.90 -14.63
C ARG A 12 15.71 17.81 -14.08
N VAL A 13 14.82 17.09 -14.77
CA VAL A 13 13.44 16.85 -14.30
C VAL A 13 13.39 15.91 -13.09
N THR A 14 14.27 14.90 -13.04
CA THR A 14 14.32 13.92 -11.95
C THR A 14 14.89 14.53 -10.68
N GLU A 15 15.89 15.40 -10.78
CA GLU A 15 16.44 16.17 -9.65
C GLU A 15 15.38 17.10 -9.05
N ARG A 16 14.69 17.89 -9.89
CA ARG A 16 13.57 18.76 -9.45
C ARG A 16 12.47 17.97 -8.74
N LYS A 17 12.14 16.76 -9.22
CA LYS A 17 11.19 15.84 -8.55
C LYS A 17 11.77 15.24 -7.26
N ARG A 18 13.05 14.87 -7.23
CA ARG A 18 13.75 14.34 -6.04
C ARG A 18 13.76 15.36 -4.91
N LEU A 19 14.11 16.61 -5.20
CA LEU A 19 14.15 17.70 -4.21
C LEU A 19 12.76 17.98 -3.62
N ARG A 20 11.70 18.03 -4.44
CA ARG A 20 10.32 18.23 -3.96
C ARG A 20 9.78 17.03 -3.18
N ASN A 21 10.12 15.80 -3.59
CA ASN A 21 9.59 14.59 -2.97
C ASN A 21 10.38 14.10 -1.74
N LYS A 22 11.65 14.51 -1.57
CA LYS A 22 12.49 14.20 -0.40
C LYS A 22 11.83 14.65 0.93
N PRO A 23 11.48 15.94 1.14
CA PRO A 23 10.93 16.40 2.41
C PRO A 23 9.63 15.68 2.79
N VAL A 24 8.67 15.56 1.85
CA VAL A 24 7.40 14.85 2.12
C VAL A 24 7.64 13.38 2.51
N ARG A 25 8.57 12.69 1.84
CA ARG A 25 8.93 11.30 2.18
C ARG A 25 9.62 11.18 3.53
N THR A 26 10.45 12.16 3.93
CA THR A 26 11.04 12.19 5.26
C THR A 26 10.00 12.50 6.33
N THR A 27 9.11 13.48 6.15
CA THR A 27 8.02 13.81 7.10
C THR A 27 7.08 12.62 7.31
N CYS A 28 6.70 11.91 6.24
CA CYS A 28 5.92 10.68 6.38
C CYS A 28 6.66 9.57 7.14
N LYS A 29 8.01 9.52 7.08
CA LYS A 29 8.81 8.57 7.86
C LYS A 29 8.90 9.00 9.32
N THR A 30 9.22 10.27 9.59
CA THR A 30 9.37 10.79 10.96
C THR A 30 8.07 10.66 11.76
N ASN A 31 6.92 10.97 11.14
CA ASN A 31 5.61 10.88 11.79
C ASN A 31 5.26 9.43 12.16
N ILE A 32 5.52 8.47 11.25
CA ILE A 32 5.38 7.03 11.57
C ILE A 32 6.30 6.67 12.73
N THR A 33 7.58 7.03 12.70
CA THR A 33 8.51 6.69 13.80
C THR A 33 8.19 7.38 15.12
N LYS A 34 7.56 8.57 15.12
CA LYS A 34 7.05 9.22 16.34
C LYS A 34 5.88 8.43 16.93
N ALA A 35 4.90 8.08 16.09
CA ALA A 35 3.77 7.25 16.52
C ALA A 35 4.22 5.87 17.01
N GLU A 36 5.14 5.19 16.31
CA GLU A 36 5.66 3.89 16.72
C GLU A 36 6.47 3.95 18.03
N ARG A 37 7.17 5.06 18.32
CA ARG A 37 7.82 5.29 19.61
C ARG A 37 6.81 5.51 20.74
N LEU A 38 5.80 6.35 20.54
CA LEU A 38 4.79 6.63 21.57
C LEU A 38 3.95 5.38 21.89
N ILE A 39 3.60 4.57 20.88
CA ILE A 39 2.95 3.26 21.09
C ILE A 39 3.84 2.32 21.92
N TYR A 40 5.18 2.36 21.73
CA TYR A 40 6.11 1.55 22.52
C TYR A 40 6.31 2.08 23.95
N MET A 41 6.16 3.40 24.17
CA MET A 41 6.24 4.04 25.49
C MET A 41 4.94 3.94 26.31
N GLY A 42 3.86 3.41 25.72
CA GLY A 42 2.59 3.11 26.43
C GLY A 42 1.62 4.30 26.61
N ASP A 43 2.01 5.53 26.24
CA ASP A 43 1.13 6.70 26.30
C ASP A 43 0.04 6.62 25.22
N VAL A 44 -1.15 6.16 25.62
CA VAL A 44 -2.31 5.99 24.73
C VAL A 44 -2.77 7.32 24.12
N ASN A 45 -2.70 8.42 24.87
CA ASN A 45 -3.21 9.73 24.44
C ASN A 45 -2.28 10.35 23.39
N ALA A 46 -0.98 10.48 23.71
CA ALA A 46 -0.01 10.99 22.75
C ALA A 46 0.17 10.05 21.54
N ALA A 47 0.03 8.73 21.73
CA ALA A 47 -0.01 7.78 20.62
C ALA A 47 -1.21 8.05 19.70
N GLN A 48 -2.41 8.28 20.23
CA GLN A 48 -3.61 8.55 19.42
C GLN A 48 -3.45 9.79 18.52
N GLU A 49 -2.93 10.88 19.07
CA GLU A 49 -2.63 12.10 18.29
C GLU A 49 -1.55 11.85 17.23
N ALA A 50 -0.45 11.22 17.60
CA ALA A 50 0.64 10.93 16.68
C ALA A 50 0.21 9.96 15.56
N VAL A 51 -0.68 9.00 15.87
CA VAL A 51 -1.34 8.12 14.90
C VAL A 51 -2.16 8.94 13.90
N ALA A 52 -2.99 9.89 14.35
CA ALA A 52 -3.79 10.75 13.47
C ALA A 52 -2.91 11.64 12.57
N VAL A 53 -1.84 12.23 13.11
CA VAL A 53 -0.86 13.03 12.34
C VAL A 53 -0.09 12.16 11.34
N ALA A 54 0.30 10.94 11.69
CA ALA A 54 0.93 10.00 10.78
C ALA A 54 -0.01 9.62 9.62
N ILE A 55 -1.27 9.32 9.92
CA ILE A 55 -2.30 8.97 8.92
C ILE A 55 -2.57 10.11 7.95
N THR A 56 -2.88 11.31 8.46
CA THR A 56 -3.16 12.47 7.60
C THR A 56 -1.94 12.87 6.74
N SER A 57 -0.71 12.69 7.24
CA SER A 57 0.50 12.91 6.44
C SER A 57 0.69 11.87 5.32
N LEU A 58 0.28 10.61 5.55
CA LEU A 58 0.36 9.54 4.55
C LEU A 58 -0.68 9.71 3.44
N ASP A 59 -1.91 10.03 3.80
CA ASP A 59 -3.01 10.17 2.84
C ASP A 59 -2.75 11.41 1.95
N LYS A 60 -2.35 12.55 2.53
CA LYS A 60 -1.87 13.75 1.78
C LYS A 60 -0.66 13.48 0.88
N ALA A 61 0.17 12.49 1.19
CA ALA A 61 1.30 12.07 0.34
C ALA A 61 0.90 11.07 -0.77
N ALA A 62 -0.25 10.40 -0.61
CA ALA A 62 -0.85 9.56 -1.64
C ALA A 62 -1.63 10.39 -2.67
N GLU A 63 -2.43 11.37 -2.21
CA GLU A 63 -3.11 12.37 -3.05
C GLU A 63 -2.13 13.07 -4.00
N LYS A 64 -0.96 13.47 -3.49
CA LYS A 64 0.11 14.13 -4.26
C LYS A 64 0.92 13.16 -5.14
N GLY A 65 0.57 11.88 -5.19
CA GLY A 65 1.28 10.85 -5.98
C GLY A 65 2.72 10.55 -5.55
N ILE A 66 3.15 11.04 -4.39
CA ILE A 66 4.53 10.90 -3.88
C ILE A 66 4.77 9.50 -3.31
N ILE A 67 3.71 8.89 -2.79
CA ILE A 67 3.62 7.51 -2.30
C ILE A 67 2.41 6.85 -2.99
N HIS A 68 2.55 5.61 -3.47
CA HIS A 68 1.42 4.87 -4.07
C HIS A 68 0.32 4.63 -3.01
N PRO A 69 -0.99 4.74 -3.32
CA PRO A 69 -2.08 4.55 -2.35
C PRO A 69 -1.97 3.22 -1.58
N ASN A 70 -1.76 2.10 -2.27
CA ASN A 70 -1.55 0.79 -1.62
C ASN A 70 -0.34 0.75 -0.64
N ASN A 71 0.65 1.66 -0.76
CA ASN A 71 1.76 1.77 0.19
C ASN A 71 1.36 2.61 1.42
N ALA A 72 0.61 3.71 1.22
CA ALA A 72 -0.01 4.46 2.32
C ALA A 72 -0.98 3.56 3.12
N ALA A 73 -1.89 2.85 2.44
CA ALA A 73 -2.83 1.91 3.06
C ALA A 73 -2.13 0.79 3.86
N ARG A 74 -1.03 0.21 3.34
CA ARG A 74 -0.23 -0.78 4.09
C ARG A 74 0.42 -0.19 5.34
N ARG A 75 0.89 1.06 5.29
CA ARG A 75 1.47 1.76 6.46
C ARG A 75 0.41 2.08 7.49
N LYS A 76 -0.71 2.67 7.06
CA LYS A 76 -1.92 2.95 7.87
C LYS A 76 -2.42 1.69 8.58
N SER A 77 -2.59 0.58 7.85
CA SER A 77 -3.00 -0.71 8.45
C SER A 77 -2.01 -1.27 9.47
N ARG A 78 -0.69 -1.22 9.21
CA ARG A 78 0.33 -1.69 10.16
C ARG A 78 0.39 -0.84 11.43
N LEU A 79 0.29 0.48 11.29
CA LEU A 79 0.34 1.44 12.39
C LEU A 79 -0.92 1.35 13.27
N MET A 80 -2.11 1.25 12.66
CA MET A 80 -3.35 0.97 13.40
C MET A 80 -3.30 -0.39 14.12
N LYS A 81 -2.76 -1.45 13.51
CA LYS A 81 -2.63 -2.75 14.19
C LYS A 81 -1.82 -2.66 15.49
N LYS A 82 -0.70 -1.93 15.49
CA LYS A 82 0.11 -1.69 16.69
C LYS A 82 -0.65 -0.89 17.76
N PHE A 83 -1.33 0.18 17.36
CA PHE A 83 -2.12 1.01 18.27
C PHE A 83 -3.29 0.23 18.89
N ASN A 84 -4.01 -0.55 18.09
CA ASN A 84 -5.09 -1.43 18.58
C ASN A 84 -4.57 -2.54 19.49
N GLN A 85 -3.33 -3.02 19.32
CA GLN A 85 -2.71 -3.99 20.23
C GLN A 85 -2.42 -3.37 21.60
N LEU A 86 -1.90 -2.13 21.64
CA LEU A 86 -1.75 -1.37 22.89
C LEU A 86 -3.11 -1.14 23.58
N GLN A 87 -4.12 -0.68 22.83
CA GLN A 87 -5.48 -0.46 23.37
C GLN A 87 -6.14 -1.75 23.88
N ALA A 88 -5.82 -2.92 23.32
CA ALA A 88 -6.34 -4.22 23.76
C ALA A 88 -5.57 -4.82 24.96
N GLN A 89 -4.40 -4.25 25.31
CA GLN A 89 -3.65 -4.60 26.52
C GLN A 89 -4.04 -3.71 27.71
N ALA A 90 -4.62 -2.54 27.47
CA ALA A 90 -5.39 -1.82 28.48
C ALA A 90 -6.74 -2.54 28.74
N PRO A 91 -7.21 -2.64 30.00
CA PRO A 91 -8.48 -3.31 30.31
C PRO A 91 -9.66 -2.59 29.66
N ALA A 92 -10.56 -3.36 29.05
CA ALA A 92 -11.42 -2.85 27.99
C ALA A 92 -12.71 -2.16 28.47
N PRO A 93 -13.05 -0.96 27.96
CA PRO A 93 -14.45 -0.55 27.80
C PRO A 93 -15.10 -1.34 26.65
N ALA A 94 -16.39 -1.66 26.79
CA ALA A 94 -17.06 -2.68 25.97
C ALA A 94 -17.26 -2.30 24.49
N PRO A 95 -17.26 -3.28 23.55
CA PRO A 95 -17.47 -3.05 22.13
C PRO A 95 -18.94 -2.73 21.80
N THR A 96 -19.27 -1.44 21.73
CA THR A 96 -20.59 -0.93 21.32
C THR A 96 -20.86 -1.17 19.83
N LYS A 97 -21.39 -2.35 19.51
CA LYS A 97 -21.90 -2.69 18.17
C LYS A 97 -22.97 -1.67 17.74
N PRO A 98 -22.85 -1.02 16.56
CA PRO A 98 -23.94 -0.16 16.06
C PRO A 98 -25.17 -1.03 15.76
N LYS A 99 -26.23 -0.85 16.56
CA LYS A 99 -27.48 -1.61 16.44
C LYS A 99 -28.19 -1.26 15.12
N ALA A 100 -28.32 -2.23 14.24
CA ALA A 100 -29.11 -2.06 13.01
C ALA A 100 -30.59 -1.81 13.36
N ALA A 101 -31.11 -0.65 12.96
CA ALA A 101 -32.51 -0.30 13.07
C ALA A 101 -33.17 -0.29 11.68
N LYS A 102 -34.31 -0.96 11.55
CA LYS A 102 -35.05 -1.10 10.28
C LYS A 102 -36.56 -0.90 10.56
N ALA A 103 -37.25 -0.27 9.61
CA ALA A 103 -38.71 -0.20 9.47
C ALA A 103 -39.53 0.58 10.53
N LYS A 104 -40.01 1.78 10.12
CA LYS A 104 -41.45 2.11 9.97
C LYS A 104 -41.55 2.91 8.65
N ALA A 105 -42.34 2.59 7.61
CA ALA A 105 -43.69 2.03 7.47
C ALA A 105 -44.80 3.10 7.55
N ALA A 106 -45.03 3.82 6.44
CA ALA A 106 -46.22 4.62 6.17
C ALA A 106 -46.53 4.66 4.65
N LYS A 107 -47.81 4.63 4.30
CA LYS A 107 -48.47 4.69 2.96
C LYS A 107 -49.96 4.99 3.23
N PRO A 108 -50.80 5.50 2.30
CA PRO A 108 -50.91 4.96 0.93
C PRO A 108 -51.43 5.95 -0.18
N LYS A 109 -51.86 5.36 -1.32
CA LYS A 109 -52.83 5.86 -2.33
C LYS A 109 -52.52 7.15 -3.13
N ALA A 110 -52.08 6.96 -4.39
CA ALA A 110 -52.70 7.56 -5.58
C ALA A 110 -52.21 6.89 -6.89
N LYS A 111 -53.14 6.53 -7.80
CA LYS A 111 -52.93 6.24 -9.25
C LYS A 111 -54.29 6.32 -9.96
N PRO A 112 -54.45 7.18 -10.98
CA PRO A 112 -54.78 6.75 -12.36
C PRO A 112 -54.00 7.59 -13.41
N LYS A 113 -54.02 7.39 -14.74
CA LYS A 113 -54.41 6.29 -15.67
C LYS A 113 -53.82 6.62 -17.08
N THR A 114 -53.21 5.63 -17.76
CA THR A 114 -53.05 5.50 -19.25
C THR A 114 -52.40 6.68 -20.03
N LYS A 115 -52.05 6.67 -21.33
CA LYS A 115 -51.98 5.72 -22.48
C LYS A 115 -50.53 5.85 -23.08
N ALA A 116 -49.95 5.06 -24.00
CA ALA A 116 -50.31 3.84 -24.73
C ALA A 116 -49.11 2.82 -24.62
N ALA A 117 -48.71 1.83 -25.45
CA ALA A 117 -48.71 1.45 -26.88
C ALA A 117 -47.71 2.22 -27.80
N LYS A 118 -46.98 1.60 -28.75
CA LYS A 118 -47.09 0.22 -29.31
C LYS A 118 -45.73 -0.40 -29.74
N ALA A 119 -45.59 -1.70 -29.50
CA ALA A 119 -44.41 -2.53 -29.71
C ALA A 119 -44.05 -2.92 -31.17
N LYS A 120 -42.80 -3.36 -31.37
CA LYS A 120 -42.35 -4.65 -31.98
C LYS A 120 -40.83 -4.81 -31.70
N ALA A 121 -40.31 -5.93 -31.17
CA ALA A 121 -40.16 -7.29 -31.73
C ALA A 121 -39.08 -7.35 -32.85
N ALA A 122 -38.09 -8.27 -32.86
CA ALA A 122 -37.74 -9.38 -31.95
C ALA A 122 -36.29 -9.89 -32.21
N LYS A 123 -35.92 -11.05 -31.61
CA LYS A 123 -34.83 -11.99 -32.02
C LYS A 123 -33.39 -11.63 -31.59
N ALA A 124 -32.50 -12.53 -31.15
CA ALA A 124 -32.62 -13.83 -30.45
C ALA A 124 -31.25 -14.30 -29.89
N LYS A 125 -31.28 -15.38 -29.08
CA LYS A 125 -30.19 -16.35 -28.74
C LYS A 125 -29.07 -16.00 -27.72
N ALA A 126 -28.90 -16.97 -26.80
CA ALA A 126 -27.67 -17.49 -26.18
C ALA A 126 -27.03 -16.82 -24.92
N LYS A 127 -26.57 -17.72 -24.03
CA LYS A 127 -25.75 -17.54 -22.81
C LYS A 127 -24.33 -18.10 -23.09
N PRO A 128 -23.36 -18.09 -22.14
CA PRO A 128 -22.96 -17.07 -21.18
C PRO A 128 -21.46 -16.69 -21.34
N LYS A 129 -20.96 -15.84 -20.44
CA LYS A 129 -19.58 -15.29 -20.42
C LYS A 129 -18.53 -16.34 -20.03
N ALA A 130 -17.70 -16.77 -20.99
CA ALA A 130 -16.62 -17.75 -20.74
C ALA A 130 -15.46 -17.18 -19.90
N THR A 131 -14.97 -17.98 -18.94
CA THR A 131 -13.87 -17.63 -18.03
C THR A 131 -12.51 -17.92 -18.65
N LYS A 132 -11.88 -16.90 -19.26
CA LYS A 132 -10.52 -17.04 -19.84
C LYS A 132 -9.43 -17.04 -18.76
N ALA A 133 -9.27 -18.19 -18.10
CA ALA A 133 -8.18 -18.43 -17.15
C ALA A 133 -6.81 -18.23 -17.83
N LYS A 134 -5.91 -17.50 -17.16
CA LYS A 134 -4.55 -17.27 -17.65
C LYS A 134 -3.67 -18.47 -17.27
N PRO A 135 -3.11 -19.25 -18.22
CA PRO A 135 -2.24 -20.37 -17.89
C PRO A 135 -0.98 -19.87 -17.16
N LYS A 136 -0.55 -20.62 -16.14
CA LYS A 136 0.70 -20.36 -15.41
C LYS A 136 1.87 -20.72 -16.32
N ALA A 137 2.66 -19.74 -16.74
CA ALA A 137 3.94 -20.01 -17.40
C ALA A 137 4.84 -20.82 -16.45
N ALA A 138 5.40 -21.94 -16.93
CA ALA A 138 6.23 -22.81 -16.14
C ALA A 138 7.56 -22.14 -15.76
N LYS A 139 8.10 -22.48 -14.57
CA LYS A 139 9.48 -22.13 -14.21
C LYS A 139 10.43 -22.91 -15.14
N PRO A 140 11.46 -22.29 -15.76
CA PRO A 140 12.50 -23.05 -16.43
C PRO A 140 13.24 -23.92 -15.41
N LYS A 141 13.39 -25.22 -15.69
CA LYS A 141 14.23 -26.10 -14.88
C LYS A 141 15.69 -25.73 -15.14
N VAL A 142 16.39 -25.22 -14.12
CA VAL A 142 17.84 -24.99 -14.21
C VAL A 142 18.53 -26.35 -14.36
N LYS A 143 19.27 -26.55 -15.45
CA LYS A 143 19.97 -27.80 -15.75
C LYS A 143 21.23 -27.87 -14.88
N ALA A 144 21.28 -28.82 -13.95
CA ALA A 144 22.38 -28.91 -12.97
C ALA A 144 23.68 -29.40 -13.62
N THR A 145 24.59 -28.48 -13.93
CA THR A 145 25.94 -28.80 -14.40
C THR A 145 26.84 -29.16 -13.22
N LYS A 146 27.01 -30.46 -12.93
CA LYS A 146 28.08 -30.94 -12.04
C LYS A 146 29.43 -30.74 -12.72
N SER A 147 30.23 -29.78 -12.25
CA SER A 147 31.61 -29.58 -12.73
C SER A 147 32.58 -29.31 -11.58
N LYS A 148 33.00 -30.40 -10.94
CA LYS A 148 34.35 -30.65 -10.40
C LYS A 148 35.02 -29.49 -9.62
N THR A 149 34.82 -29.48 -8.31
CA THR A 149 35.70 -28.76 -7.37
C THR A 149 37.16 -29.20 -7.55
N LYS A 150 38.05 -28.28 -7.91
CA LYS A 150 39.48 -28.39 -7.60
C LYS A 150 39.75 -27.56 -6.35
N LYS A 151 40.39 -28.16 -5.34
CA LYS A 151 40.92 -27.45 -4.18
C LYS A 151 42.13 -26.63 -4.65
N ALA A 152 42.01 -25.31 -4.60
CA ALA A 152 43.13 -24.39 -4.73
C ALA A 152 43.26 -23.69 -3.37
N GLU A 153 44.42 -23.86 -2.75
CA GLU A 153 44.72 -23.41 -1.39
C GLU A 153 45.82 -22.37 -1.52
N GLU A 154 45.43 -21.09 -1.47
CA GLU A 154 46.33 -19.96 -1.68
C GLU A 154 46.30 -19.01 -0.49
N LYS A 155 47.50 -18.56 -0.11
CA LYS A 155 47.84 -17.99 1.20
C LYS A 155 47.44 -16.51 1.25
N PRO A 156 46.87 -15.99 2.37
CA PRO A 156 46.73 -14.55 2.52
C PRO A 156 48.13 -13.91 2.55
N PRO A 157 48.37 -12.81 1.82
CA PRO A 157 49.67 -12.14 1.84
C PRO A 157 49.97 -11.57 3.23
N GLU A 158 51.23 -11.65 3.63
CA GLU A 158 51.71 -11.21 4.93
C GLU A 158 51.60 -9.69 5.12
N LYS A 159 51.42 -9.26 6.38
CA LYS A 159 51.66 -7.87 6.76
C LYS A 159 53.16 -7.59 6.64
N LEU A 160 53.53 -6.52 5.96
CA LEU A 160 54.85 -5.91 6.13
C LEU A 160 54.72 -4.78 7.16
N ASP A 161 54.79 -5.18 8.42
CA ASP A 161 55.14 -4.28 9.53
C ASP A 161 56.68 -4.27 9.61
N SER A 162 57.35 -3.27 9.03
CA SER A 162 58.81 -3.07 9.13
C SER A 162 59.17 -1.58 9.02
N GLU A 163 60.19 -1.17 9.76
CA GLU A 163 60.53 0.24 10.07
C GLU A 163 61.16 1.03 8.92
N GLY A 164 61.08 2.36 8.98
CA GLY A 164 61.57 3.31 7.97
C GLY A 164 61.01 4.72 8.18
#